data_AF-A0A329S6A0-F1
#
_entry.id   AF-A0A329S6A0-F1
#
_cell.length_a   1.000
_cell.length_b   1.000
_cell.length_c   1.000
_cell.angle_alpha   90.00
_cell.angle_beta   90.00
_cell.angle_gamma   90.00
#
_symmetry.space_group_name_H-M   'P 1'
#
loop_
_entity.id
_entity.type
_entity.pdbx_description
1 polymer ?
#
loop_
_entity_poly.entity_id
_entity_poly.type
_entity_poly.pdbx_seq_one_letter_code
_entity_poly.pdbx_strand_id
1 'polypeptide(L)'
;MEPPGLQVAFEKSANATLDRCREARSANNIRAYAPKQREFKAWCDKKGFHETTRYQVTASKMHLFLQEELVDRKVRVKGCECKVSVATVEMYVNAISDQYSDQQGRGANLHPHPRNSHIKALLSSLKREKHEKNKREYADRGVGYLFNGYCTTNDLVAIPRYYMNLNTGSDLRKRLSHFLCHACLLRGESARQMELPDLFCVILEHEDFTECRALVMIMEQGKQINLAGVNSDLV
;
A
#
# COMPACT_ATOMS: atom_id res chain seq x y z
N MET A 1 -32.92 -35.07 -30.42
CA MET A 1 -33.08 -33.73 -29.84
C MET A 1 -33.68 -33.91 -28.47
N GLU A 2 -33.08 -33.31 -27.44
CA GLU A 2 -33.67 -33.35 -26.10
C GLU A 2 -34.96 -32.50 -26.04
N PRO A 3 -35.93 -32.86 -25.18
CA PRO A 3 -37.18 -32.12 -25.09
C PRO A 3 -36.93 -30.68 -24.60
N PRO A 4 -37.63 -29.67 -25.17
CA PRO A 4 -37.42 -28.25 -24.81
C PRO A 4 -37.54 -27.96 -23.31
N GLY A 5 -38.40 -28.68 -22.60
CA GLY A 5 -38.56 -28.54 -21.14
C GLY A 5 -37.33 -28.97 -20.33
N LEU A 6 -36.52 -29.89 -20.85
CA LEU A 6 -35.29 -30.35 -20.19
C LEU A 6 -34.15 -29.35 -20.35
N GLN A 7 -34.03 -28.71 -21.52
CA GLN A 7 -33.10 -27.61 -21.76
C GLN A 7 -33.35 -26.41 -20.84
N VAL A 8 -34.61 -26.01 -20.69
CA VAL A 8 -35.00 -24.93 -19.76
C VAL A 8 -34.66 -25.31 -18.30
N ALA A 9 -34.83 -26.57 -17.92
CA ALA A 9 -34.47 -27.05 -16.59
C ALA A 9 -32.95 -26.99 -16.33
N PHE A 10 -32.12 -27.33 -17.33
CA PHE A 10 -30.66 -27.20 -17.23
C PHE A 10 -30.22 -25.75 -17.06
N GLU A 11 -30.73 -24.84 -17.88
CA GLU A 11 -30.43 -23.41 -17.78
C GLU A 11 -30.87 -22.84 -16.43
N LYS A 12 -32.06 -23.21 -15.95
CA LYS A 12 -32.55 -22.78 -14.64
C LYS A 12 -31.66 -23.26 -13.50
N SER A 13 -31.20 -24.51 -13.54
CA SER A 13 -30.28 -25.07 -12.55
C SER A 13 -28.92 -24.37 -12.54
N ALA A 14 -28.36 -24.12 -13.74
CA ALA A 14 -27.10 -23.39 -13.90
C ALA A 14 -27.22 -21.95 -13.36
N ASN A 15 -28.28 -21.23 -13.76
CA ASN A 15 -28.54 -19.86 -13.29
C ASN A 15 -28.74 -19.78 -11.77
N ALA A 16 -29.47 -20.74 -11.18
CA ALA A 16 -29.65 -20.79 -9.72
C ALA A 16 -28.34 -21.01 -8.95
N THR A 17 -27.36 -21.68 -9.56
CA THR A 17 -26.01 -21.84 -8.99
C THR A 17 -25.25 -20.52 -9.04
N LEU A 18 -25.32 -19.79 -10.15
CA LEU A 18 -24.71 -18.46 -10.28
C LEU A 18 -25.30 -17.45 -9.29
N ASP A 19 -26.62 -17.48 -9.09
CA ASP A 19 -27.30 -16.61 -8.12
C ASP A 19 -26.86 -16.91 -6.68
N ARG A 20 -26.77 -18.19 -6.30
CA ARG A 20 -26.19 -18.60 -5.00
C ARG A 20 -24.75 -18.13 -4.83
N CYS A 21 -23.91 -18.28 -5.85
CA CYS A 21 -22.54 -17.79 -5.82
C CYS A 21 -22.48 -16.26 -5.66
N ARG A 22 -23.44 -15.53 -6.24
CA ARG A 22 -23.53 -14.07 -6.14
C ARG A 22 -23.98 -13.63 -4.75
N GLU A 23 -24.96 -14.31 -4.16
CA GLU A 23 -25.45 -14.07 -2.80
C GLU A 23 -24.40 -14.39 -1.73
N ALA A 24 -23.60 -15.44 -1.95
CA ALA A 24 -22.51 -15.82 -1.05
C ALA A 24 -21.28 -14.89 -1.12
N ARG A 25 -21.26 -13.89 -2.01
CA ARG A 25 -20.13 -12.96 -2.10
C ARG A 25 -20.02 -12.12 -0.84
N SER A 26 -18.79 -11.81 -0.46
CA SER A 26 -18.53 -10.90 0.64
C SER A 26 -19.22 -9.55 0.39
N ALA A 27 -19.90 -9.04 1.42
CA ALA A 27 -20.59 -7.74 1.35
C ALA A 27 -19.65 -6.60 0.94
N ASN A 28 -18.36 -6.72 1.28
CA ASN A 28 -17.33 -5.76 0.91
C ASN A 28 -17.09 -5.71 -0.61
N ASN A 29 -17.04 -6.86 -1.29
CA ASN A 29 -16.85 -6.90 -2.75
C ASN A 29 -18.07 -6.32 -3.47
N ILE A 30 -19.29 -6.61 -3.00
CA ILE A 30 -20.52 -6.05 -3.56
C ILE A 30 -20.50 -4.52 -3.44
N ARG A 31 -20.23 -3.99 -2.24
CA ARG A 31 -20.16 -2.54 -2.00
C ARG A 31 -19.06 -1.86 -2.83
N ALA A 32 -17.91 -2.52 -3.01
CA ALA A 32 -16.79 -1.96 -3.74
C ALA A 32 -17.00 -1.96 -5.27
N TYR A 33 -17.64 -2.99 -5.82
CA TYR A 33 -17.79 -3.19 -7.27
C TYR A 33 -19.08 -2.57 -7.83
N ALA A 34 -20.19 -2.61 -7.08
CA ALA A 34 -21.48 -2.13 -7.58
C ALA A 34 -21.47 -0.66 -8.07
N PRO A 35 -20.81 0.30 -7.39
CA PRO A 35 -20.70 1.67 -7.90
C PRO A 35 -19.96 1.75 -9.24
N LYS A 36 -18.90 0.95 -9.41
CA LYS A 36 -18.04 0.94 -10.61
C LYS A 36 -18.75 0.32 -11.80
N GLN A 37 -19.49 -0.77 -11.57
CA GLN A 37 -20.34 -1.39 -12.57
C GLN A 37 -21.48 -0.45 -13.02
N ARG A 38 -22.08 0.30 -12.08
CA ARG A 38 -23.10 1.31 -12.42
C ARG A 38 -22.53 2.43 -13.29
N GLU A 39 -21.36 2.94 -12.96
CA GLU A 39 -20.69 3.98 -13.74
C GLU A 39 -20.36 3.50 -15.16
N PHE A 40 -19.87 2.26 -15.31
CA PHE A 40 -19.66 1.66 -16.63
C PHE A 40 -20.95 1.55 -17.44
N LYS A 41 -22.07 1.13 -16.82
CA LYS A 41 -23.37 1.07 -17.51
C LYS A 41 -23.86 2.45 -17.93
N ALA A 42 -23.76 3.45 -17.06
CA ALA A 42 -24.13 4.83 -17.38
C ALA A 42 -23.29 5.40 -18.54
N TRP A 43 -22.00 5.07 -18.59
CA TRP A 43 -21.15 5.39 -19.73
C TRP A 43 -21.60 4.67 -21.00
N CYS A 44 -21.97 3.39 -20.93
CA CYS A 44 -22.54 2.66 -22.08
C CYS A 44 -23.85 3.30 -22.59
N ASP A 45 -24.70 3.80 -21.70
CA ASP A 45 -25.93 4.52 -22.08
C ASP A 45 -25.60 5.82 -22.83
N LYS A 46 -24.60 6.58 -22.36
CA LYS A 46 -24.14 7.82 -23.00
C LYS A 46 -23.53 7.59 -24.39
N LYS A 47 -22.88 6.44 -24.61
CA LYS A 47 -22.18 6.13 -25.88
C LYS A 47 -23.09 5.73 -27.03
N GLY A 48 -24.35 5.41 -26.76
CA GLY A 48 -25.30 5.03 -27.82
C GLY A 48 -25.01 3.68 -28.46
N PHE A 49 -24.45 2.71 -27.72
CA PHE A 49 -24.29 1.35 -28.23
C PHE A 49 -25.64 0.71 -28.57
N HIS A 50 -25.63 -0.22 -29.53
CA HIS A 50 -26.80 -0.99 -29.95
C HIS A 50 -27.51 -1.61 -28.74
N GLU A 51 -28.84 -1.53 -28.72
CA GLU A 51 -29.68 -1.85 -27.56
C GLU A 51 -29.38 -3.23 -26.97
N THR A 52 -29.29 -4.26 -27.82
CA THR A 52 -29.06 -5.65 -27.39
C THR A 52 -27.66 -5.93 -26.84
N THR A 53 -26.64 -5.17 -27.29
CA THR A 53 -25.24 -5.40 -26.89
C THR A 53 -24.73 -4.31 -25.97
N ARG A 54 -25.56 -3.32 -25.61
CA ARG A 54 -25.15 -2.10 -24.89
C ARG A 54 -24.31 -2.40 -23.66
N TYR A 55 -24.81 -3.29 -22.81
CA TYR A 55 -24.15 -3.66 -21.55
C TYR A 55 -23.21 -4.86 -21.65
N GLN A 56 -23.09 -5.51 -22.81
CA GLN A 56 -22.12 -6.59 -23.00
C GLN A 56 -20.70 -6.03 -22.84
N VAL A 57 -19.94 -6.64 -21.93
CA VAL A 57 -18.57 -6.25 -21.63
C VAL A 57 -17.64 -6.84 -22.68
N THR A 58 -16.91 -5.98 -23.37
CA THR A 58 -15.86 -6.38 -24.31
C THR A 58 -14.54 -5.72 -23.91
N ALA A 59 -13.42 -6.29 -24.36
CA ALA A 59 -12.11 -5.71 -24.09
C ALA A 59 -12.02 -4.26 -24.61
N SER A 60 -12.55 -3.99 -25.80
CA SER A 60 -12.55 -2.65 -26.40
C SER A 60 -13.39 -1.65 -25.62
N LYS A 61 -14.59 -2.05 -25.17
CA LYS A 61 -15.44 -1.19 -24.33
C LYS A 61 -14.79 -0.88 -22.99
N MET A 62 -14.23 -1.90 -22.33
CA MET A 62 -13.53 -1.70 -21.08
C MET A 62 -12.33 -0.76 -21.27
N HIS A 63 -11.51 -0.97 -22.32
CA HIS A 63 -10.37 -0.11 -22.60
C HIS A 63 -10.79 1.35 -22.84
N LEU A 64 -11.78 1.58 -23.72
CA LEU A 64 -12.25 2.92 -24.04
C LEU A 64 -12.81 3.63 -22.81
N PHE A 65 -13.61 2.93 -21.99
CA PHE A 65 -14.13 3.47 -20.74
C PHE A 65 -13.02 3.92 -19.78
N LEU A 66 -12.00 3.07 -19.55
CA LEU A 66 -10.90 3.41 -18.66
C LEU A 66 -10.15 4.65 -19.17
N GLN A 67 -9.91 4.74 -20.48
CA GLN A 67 -9.20 5.84 -21.11
C GLN A 67 -9.95 7.17 -20.95
N GLU A 68 -11.27 7.18 -21.19
CA GLU A 68 -12.06 8.40 -21.22
C GLU A 68 -12.47 8.87 -19.81
N GLU A 69 -12.88 7.95 -18.94
CA GLU A 69 -13.52 8.30 -17.67
C GLU A 69 -12.56 8.25 -16.48
N LEU A 70 -11.41 7.56 -16.58
CA LEU A 70 -10.54 7.32 -15.41
C LEU A 70 -9.11 7.84 -15.54
N VAL A 71 -8.45 7.70 -16.70
CA VAL A 71 -7.01 7.98 -16.83
C VAL A 71 -6.66 9.42 -16.46
N ASP A 72 -7.42 10.40 -16.95
CA ASP A 72 -7.19 11.83 -16.68
C ASP A 72 -8.18 12.45 -15.68
N ARG A 73 -8.98 11.60 -15.02
CA ARG A 73 -9.91 12.07 -14.00
C ARG A 73 -9.17 12.63 -12.81
N LYS A 74 -9.48 13.88 -12.47
CA LYS A 74 -9.00 14.53 -11.26
C LYS A 74 -9.91 14.18 -10.08
N VAL A 75 -9.29 13.86 -8.95
CA VAL A 75 -9.94 13.57 -7.68
C VAL A 75 -9.30 14.44 -6.62
N ARG A 76 -10.11 14.94 -5.68
CA ARG A 76 -9.62 15.74 -4.57
C ARG A 76 -9.34 14.83 -3.38
N VAL A 77 -8.08 14.75 -2.96
CA VAL A 77 -7.64 13.96 -1.80
C VAL A 77 -6.87 14.88 -0.85
N LYS A 78 -7.33 14.96 0.40
CA LYS A 78 -6.73 15.83 1.45
C LYS A 78 -6.47 17.27 0.96
N GLY A 79 -7.43 17.84 0.23
CA GLY A 79 -7.34 19.20 -0.29
C GLY A 79 -6.56 19.38 -1.61
N CYS A 80 -5.78 18.38 -2.04
CA CYS A 80 -5.01 18.41 -3.29
C CYS A 80 -5.76 17.72 -4.44
N GLU A 81 -5.71 18.30 -5.64
CA GLU A 81 -6.16 17.63 -6.87
C GLU A 81 -5.09 16.64 -7.36
N CYS A 82 -5.44 15.37 -7.41
CA CYS A 82 -4.58 14.32 -7.96
C CYS A 82 -5.35 13.47 -8.98
N LYS A 83 -4.62 12.89 -9.94
CA LYS A 83 -5.19 11.87 -10.83
C LYS A 83 -5.68 10.66 -10.02
N VAL A 84 -6.67 9.94 -10.56
CA VAL A 84 -7.12 8.66 -10.01
C VAL A 84 -5.92 7.72 -9.82
N SER A 85 -5.87 7.06 -8.66
CA SER A 85 -4.76 6.15 -8.37
C SER A 85 -4.83 4.89 -9.24
N VAL A 86 -3.67 4.33 -9.59
CA VAL A 86 -3.58 3.06 -10.35
C VAL A 86 -4.38 1.95 -9.67
N ALA A 87 -4.35 1.89 -8.34
CA ALA A 87 -5.11 0.89 -7.58
C ALA A 87 -6.62 1.03 -7.80
N THR A 88 -7.13 2.27 -7.88
CA THR A 88 -8.53 2.53 -8.20
C THR A 88 -8.86 2.04 -9.61
N VAL A 89 -8.02 2.32 -10.61
CA VAL A 89 -8.22 1.83 -11.99
C VAL A 89 -8.23 0.30 -12.03
N GLU A 90 -7.33 -0.37 -11.32
CA GLU A 90 -7.34 -1.84 -11.18
C GLU A 90 -8.62 -2.37 -10.55
N MET A 91 -9.20 -1.66 -9.57
CA MET A 91 -10.51 -2.03 -9.02
C MET A 91 -11.63 -1.92 -10.05
N TYR A 92 -11.61 -0.92 -10.96
CA TYR A 92 -12.58 -0.85 -12.06
C TYR A 92 -12.40 -2.02 -13.03
N VAL A 93 -11.16 -2.34 -13.40
CA VAL A 93 -10.87 -3.51 -14.24
C VAL A 93 -11.42 -4.79 -13.62
N ASN A 94 -11.22 -4.99 -12.32
CA ASN A 94 -11.72 -6.17 -11.61
C ASN A 94 -13.26 -6.17 -11.53
N ALA A 95 -13.88 -5.03 -11.25
CA ALA A 95 -15.35 -4.91 -11.17
C ALA A 95 -16.03 -5.13 -12.54
N ILE A 96 -15.43 -4.66 -13.62
CA ILE A 96 -15.95 -4.86 -14.99
C ILE A 96 -15.69 -6.30 -15.46
N SER A 97 -14.53 -6.87 -15.13
CA SER A 97 -14.24 -8.29 -15.40
C SER A 97 -15.19 -9.21 -14.65
N ASP A 98 -15.56 -8.84 -13.42
CA ASP A 98 -16.58 -9.55 -12.64
C ASP A 98 -17.96 -9.52 -13.31
N GLN A 99 -18.36 -8.35 -13.84
CA GLN A 99 -19.60 -8.25 -14.63
C GLN A 99 -19.53 -9.11 -15.90
N TYR A 100 -18.37 -9.19 -16.56
CA TYR A 100 -18.16 -10.09 -17.68
C TYR A 100 -18.31 -11.56 -17.28
N SER A 101 -17.74 -11.98 -16.15
CA SER A 101 -17.84 -13.37 -15.69
C SER A 101 -19.30 -13.80 -15.43
N ASP A 102 -20.13 -12.91 -14.89
CA ASP A 102 -21.58 -13.16 -14.74
C ASP A 102 -22.27 -13.27 -16.12
N GLN A 103 -21.93 -12.40 -17.07
CA GLN A 103 -22.47 -12.46 -18.43
C GLN A 103 -22.07 -13.74 -19.17
N GLN A 104 -20.82 -14.17 -19.03
CA GLN A 104 -20.31 -15.39 -19.67
C GLN A 104 -20.93 -16.64 -19.03
N GLY A 105 -21.06 -16.67 -17.69
CA GLY A 105 -21.71 -17.76 -16.96
C GLY A 105 -23.16 -17.98 -17.38
N ARG A 106 -23.88 -16.90 -17.73
CA ARG A 106 -25.26 -16.95 -18.22
C ARG A 106 -25.39 -17.15 -19.74
N GLY A 107 -24.27 -17.30 -20.45
CA GLY A 107 -24.26 -17.43 -21.92
C GLY A 107 -24.63 -16.15 -22.67
N ALA A 108 -24.75 -15.00 -21.98
CA ALA A 108 -25.15 -13.72 -22.58
C ALA A 108 -23.99 -13.02 -23.31
N ASN A 109 -22.75 -13.48 -23.12
CA ASN A 109 -21.56 -12.90 -23.73
C ASN A 109 -20.59 -13.99 -24.19
N LEU A 110 -20.28 -14.00 -25.49
CA LEU A 110 -19.39 -14.96 -26.15
C LEU A 110 -18.00 -14.36 -26.47
N HIS A 111 -17.78 -13.10 -26.13
CA HIS A 111 -16.50 -12.45 -26.37
C HIS A 111 -15.39 -13.01 -25.46
N PRO A 112 -14.11 -12.90 -25.85
CA PRO A 112 -13.01 -13.27 -24.97
C PRO A 112 -12.94 -12.36 -23.74
N HIS A 113 -12.27 -12.85 -22.71
CA HIS A 113 -12.13 -12.14 -21.45
C HIS A 113 -11.59 -10.70 -21.65
N PRO A 114 -12.21 -9.68 -21.03
CA PRO A 114 -11.95 -8.28 -21.36
C PRO A 114 -10.55 -7.81 -20.93
N ARG A 115 -9.95 -8.45 -19.91
CA ARG A 115 -8.58 -8.16 -19.43
C ARG A 115 -7.51 -8.75 -20.36
N ASN A 116 -7.39 -8.17 -21.55
CA ASN A 116 -6.43 -8.58 -22.58
C ASN A 116 -5.06 -7.85 -22.46
N SER A 117 -4.19 -8.03 -23.46
CA SER A 117 -2.87 -7.39 -23.55
C SER A 117 -2.93 -5.86 -23.51
N HIS A 118 -3.93 -5.24 -24.15
CA HIS A 118 -4.08 -3.78 -24.17
C HIS A 118 -4.38 -3.21 -22.78
N ILE A 119 -5.27 -3.85 -22.02
CA ILE A 119 -5.55 -3.45 -20.64
C ILE A 119 -4.31 -3.61 -19.76
N LYS A 120 -3.55 -4.70 -19.94
CA LYS A 120 -2.28 -4.90 -19.23
C LYS A 120 -1.26 -3.81 -19.58
N ALA A 121 -1.15 -3.44 -20.86
CA ALA A 121 -0.27 -2.37 -21.31
C ALA A 121 -0.66 -1.01 -20.71
N LEU A 122 -1.96 -0.69 -20.67
CA LEU A 122 -2.48 0.52 -20.04
C LEU A 122 -2.15 0.57 -18.54
N LEU A 123 -2.39 -0.52 -17.79
CA LEU A 123 -2.05 -0.55 -16.37
C LEU A 123 -0.54 -0.40 -16.13
N SER A 124 0.29 -1.03 -16.96
CA SER A 124 1.74 -0.89 -16.91
C SER A 124 2.22 0.53 -17.21
N SER A 125 1.61 1.23 -18.18
CA SER A 125 1.96 2.62 -18.48
C SER A 125 1.64 3.55 -17.32
N LEU A 126 0.47 3.39 -16.68
CA LEU A 126 0.07 4.17 -15.51
C LEU A 126 0.97 3.91 -14.29
N LYS A 127 1.40 2.65 -14.08
CA LYS A 127 2.38 2.31 -13.03
C LYS A 127 3.71 3.00 -13.27
N ARG A 128 4.18 3.04 -14.52
CA ARG A 128 5.42 3.70 -14.91
C ARG A 128 5.33 5.22 -14.72
N GLU A 129 4.23 5.85 -15.16
CA GLU A 129 4.00 7.29 -14.95
C GLU A 129 4.02 7.65 -13.46
N LYS A 130 3.33 6.87 -12.61
CA LYS A 130 3.37 7.04 -11.16
C LYS A 130 4.79 6.89 -10.59
N HIS A 131 5.54 5.89 -11.05
CA HIS A 131 6.91 5.68 -10.59
C HIS A 131 7.83 6.86 -10.95
N GLU A 132 7.75 7.34 -12.19
CA GLU A 132 8.52 8.51 -12.64
C GLU A 132 8.13 9.78 -11.89
N LYS A 133 6.83 9.99 -11.64
CA LYS A 133 6.36 11.10 -10.81
C LYS A 133 6.95 11.04 -9.40
N ASN A 134 6.81 9.90 -8.72
CA ASN A 134 7.36 9.71 -7.38
C ASN A 134 8.87 9.91 -7.33
N LYS A 135 9.59 9.53 -8.39
CA LYS A 135 11.03 9.76 -8.52
C LYS A 135 11.37 11.25 -8.65
N ARG A 136 10.60 12.02 -9.45
CA ARG A 136 10.78 13.48 -9.60
C ARG A 136 10.43 14.25 -8.34
N GLU A 137 9.43 13.80 -7.60
CA GLU A 137 8.97 14.43 -6.35
C GLU A 137 9.78 13.98 -5.13
N TYR A 138 10.82 13.17 -5.31
CA TYR A 138 11.62 12.59 -4.22
C TYR A 138 10.75 11.93 -3.13
N ALA A 139 9.63 11.32 -3.54
CA ALA A 139 8.71 10.69 -2.60
C ALA A 139 9.43 9.57 -1.85
N ASP A 140 9.37 9.62 -0.52
CA ASP A 140 10.01 8.62 0.32
C ASP A 140 9.37 7.25 0.08
N ARG A 141 10.23 6.29 -0.31
CA ARG A 141 9.86 4.92 -0.62
C ARG A 141 9.77 4.04 0.63
N GLY A 142 10.32 4.49 1.75
CA GLY A 142 10.34 3.78 3.03
C GLY A 142 9.07 3.99 3.86
N VAL A 143 8.27 5.02 3.57
CA VAL A 143 7.02 5.31 4.30
C VAL A 143 6.08 4.11 4.27
N GLY A 144 5.70 3.63 5.45
CA GLY A 144 4.77 2.51 5.63
C GLY A 144 5.37 1.11 5.49
N TYR A 145 6.69 0.97 5.32
CA TYR A 145 7.39 -0.32 5.40
C TYR A 145 7.89 -0.59 6.83
N LEU A 146 8.34 -1.83 7.10
CA LEU A 146 8.90 -2.22 8.41
C LEU A 146 10.06 -1.33 8.88
N PHE A 147 10.80 -0.73 7.94
CA PHE A 147 11.89 0.22 8.20
C PHE A 147 11.42 1.65 8.48
N ASN A 148 10.13 1.93 8.34
CA ASN A 148 9.50 3.12 8.89
C ASN A 148 9.48 2.90 10.41
N GLY A 149 10.61 3.19 11.06
CA GLY A 149 10.90 2.83 12.44
C GLY A 149 9.97 3.50 13.46
N TYR A 150 10.49 3.79 14.65
CA TYR A 150 9.74 4.52 15.68
C TYR A 150 9.52 5.97 15.22
N CYS A 151 8.42 6.20 14.51
CA CYS A 151 8.14 7.48 13.83
C CYS A 151 7.63 8.57 14.77
N THR A 152 7.23 8.22 16.00
CA THR A 152 6.66 9.18 16.95
C THR A 152 7.53 9.29 18.19
N THR A 153 7.64 10.49 18.75
CA THR A 153 8.24 10.73 20.07
C THR A 153 7.64 9.83 21.16
N ASN A 154 6.36 9.49 21.04
CA ASN A 154 5.68 8.54 21.93
C ASN A 154 6.28 7.13 21.88
N ASP A 155 6.66 6.65 20.69
CA ASP A 155 7.24 5.31 20.51
C ASP A 155 8.64 5.27 21.14
N LEU A 156 9.41 6.35 20.96
CA LEU A 156 10.74 6.54 21.56
C LEU A 156 10.72 6.54 23.09
N VAL A 157 9.61 6.95 23.72
CA VAL A 157 9.44 6.93 25.18
C VAL A 157 8.86 5.60 25.65
N ALA A 158 7.89 5.05 24.92
CA ALA A 158 7.19 3.83 25.29
C ALA A 158 8.11 2.61 25.37
N ILE A 159 9.07 2.49 24.45
CA ILE A 159 9.95 1.33 24.33
C ILE A 159 10.95 1.25 25.48
N PRO A 160 11.72 2.32 25.80
CA PRO A 160 12.52 2.36 27.01
C PRO A 160 11.72 2.12 28.29
N ARG A 161 10.51 2.68 28.39
CA ARG A 161 9.65 2.52 29.57
C ARG A 161 9.19 1.08 29.74
N TYR A 162 8.87 0.39 28.64
CA TYR A 162 8.55 -1.04 28.64
C TYR A 162 9.70 -1.87 29.23
N TYR A 163 10.93 -1.67 28.75
CA TYR A 163 12.09 -2.38 29.29
C TYR A 163 12.41 -2.02 30.75
N MET A 164 12.17 -0.77 31.15
CA MET A 164 12.34 -0.34 32.54
C MET A 164 11.34 -1.02 33.48
N ASN A 165 10.09 -1.18 33.05
CA ASN A 165 9.04 -1.82 33.85
C ASN A 165 9.26 -3.33 34.04
N LEU A 166 9.91 -4.01 33.10
CA LEU A 166 10.30 -5.42 33.25
C LEU A 166 11.39 -5.62 34.29
N ASN A 167 12.24 -4.61 34.49
CA ASN A 167 13.26 -4.52 35.54
C ASN A 167 14.18 -5.76 35.68
N THR A 168 14.46 -6.46 34.57
CA THR A 168 15.47 -7.53 34.54
C THR A 168 16.80 -7.01 34.00
N GLY A 169 17.92 -7.62 34.40
CA GLY A 169 19.25 -7.24 33.88
C GLY A 169 19.35 -7.39 32.36
N SER A 170 18.65 -8.38 31.78
CA SER A 170 18.63 -8.58 30.33
C SER A 170 17.88 -7.45 29.60
N ASP A 171 16.85 -6.88 30.23
CA ASP A 171 16.02 -5.82 29.65
C ASP A 171 16.67 -4.45 29.84
N LEU A 172 17.42 -4.23 30.91
CA LEU A 172 18.28 -3.06 31.06
C LEU A 172 19.32 -2.98 29.93
N ARG A 173 19.93 -4.11 29.56
CA ARG A 173 20.85 -4.19 28.42
C ARG A 173 20.15 -3.89 27.09
N LYS A 174 18.94 -4.41 26.87
CA LYS A 174 18.15 -4.11 25.66
C LYS A 174 17.78 -2.63 25.58
N ARG A 175 17.41 -2.03 26.72
CA ARG A 175 17.13 -0.60 26.85
C ARG A 175 18.35 0.25 26.49
N LEU A 176 19.52 -0.07 27.06
CA LEU A 176 20.78 0.61 26.75
C LEU A 176 21.13 0.49 25.26
N SER A 177 21.04 -0.72 24.69
CA SER A 177 21.29 -0.95 23.27
C SER A 177 20.34 -0.17 22.37
N HIS A 178 19.05 -0.09 22.73
CA HIS A 178 18.07 0.71 22.01
C HIS A 178 18.40 2.21 22.05
N PHE A 179 18.72 2.75 23.23
CA PHE A 179 19.12 4.16 23.39
C PHE A 179 20.40 4.50 22.62
N LEU A 180 21.43 3.68 22.71
CA LEU A 180 22.70 3.90 22.02
C LEU A 180 22.52 3.89 20.49
N CYS A 181 21.80 2.88 19.95
CA CYS A 181 21.50 2.83 18.52
C CYS A 181 20.69 4.04 18.06
N HIS A 182 19.79 4.54 18.91
CA HIS A 182 18.94 5.69 18.58
C HIS A 182 19.69 7.02 18.67
N ALA A 183 20.31 7.32 19.81
CA ALA A 183 20.99 8.59 20.07
C ALA A 183 22.23 8.79 19.19
N CYS A 184 22.96 7.70 18.91
CA CYS A 184 24.20 7.75 18.14
C CYS A 184 24.02 7.26 16.68
N LEU A 185 22.78 6.99 16.27
CA LEU A 185 22.42 6.50 14.92
C LEU A 185 23.23 5.27 14.47
N LEU A 186 23.57 4.41 15.44
CA LEU A 186 24.42 3.24 15.20
C LEU A 186 23.62 2.11 14.56
N ARG A 187 24.28 1.36 13.66
CA ARG A 187 23.78 0.05 13.25
C ARG A 187 23.99 -0.94 14.39
N GLY A 188 23.11 -1.93 14.49
CA GLY A 188 23.20 -2.96 15.52
C GLY A 188 24.51 -3.77 15.48
N GLU A 189 25.21 -3.82 14.35
CA GLU A 189 26.55 -4.39 14.25
C GLU A 189 27.58 -3.56 15.05
N SER A 190 27.69 -2.26 14.76
CA SER A 190 28.59 -1.34 15.46
C SER A 190 28.30 -1.28 16.97
N ALA A 191 27.02 -1.24 17.36
CA ALA A 191 26.64 -1.21 18.77
C ALA A 191 26.95 -2.51 19.54
N ARG A 192 27.09 -3.66 18.86
CA ARG A 192 27.41 -4.95 19.50
C ARG A 192 28.91 -5.21 19.65
N GLN A 193 29.72 -4.63 18.76
CA GLN A 193 31.18 -4.76 18.80
C GLN A 193 31.82 -3.77 19.77
N MET A 194 31.06 -2.80 20.27
CA MET A 194 31.54 -1.79 21.21
C MET A 194 31.91 -2.41 22.55
N GLU A 195 33.10 -2.11 23.02
CA GLU A 195 33.59 -2.51 24.33
C GLU A 195 33.52 -1.33 25.32
N LEU A 196 33.50 -1.64 26.62
CA LEU A 196 33.50 -0.60 27.66
C LEU A 196 34.73 0.34 27.59
N PRO A 197 35.95 -0.14 27.25
CA PRO A 197 37.12 0.72 27.07
C PRO A 197 37.01 1.74 25.94
N ASP A 198 36.07 1.57 25.00
CA ASP A 198 35.85 2.50 23.88
C ASP A 198 35.00 3.72 24.28
N LEU A 199 34.47 3.73 25.50
CA LEU A 199 33.55 4.73 26.03
C LEU A 199 34.26 5.67 27.01
N PHE A 200 34.22 6.97 26.72
CA PHE A 200 34.83 8.02 27.53
C PHE A 200 33.81 9.07 27.92
N CYS A 201 33.94 9.62 29.12
CA CYS A 201 33.17 10.79 29.52
C CYS A 201 34.05 12.02 29.39
N VAL A 202 33.59 13.00 28.61
CA VAL A 202 34.27 14.29 28.42
C VAL A 202 33.36 15.38 28.95
N ILE A 203 33.92 16.27 29.75
CA ILE A 203 33.22 17.49 30.18
C ILE A 203 33.39 18.51 29.06
N LEU A 204 32.27 18.99 28.51
CA LEU A 204 32.27 20.00 27.47
C LEU A 204 32.24 21.38 28.14
N GLU A 205 33.43 21.97 28.29
CA GLU A 205 33.59 23.30 28.83
C GLU A 205 32.89 24.33 27.91
N HIS A 206 32.11 25.23 28.52
CA HIS A 206 31.41 26.34 27.85
C HIS A 206 30.20 25.99 26.97
N GLU A 207 29.67 24.76 27.00
CA GLU A 207 28.46 24.43 26.25
C GLU A 207 27.14 24.80 26.96
N ASP A 208 27.11 24.90 28.29
CA ASP A 208 25.89 25.21 29.06
C ASP A 208 26.16 25.94 30.39
N PHE A 209 25.10 26.38 31.07
CA PHE A 209 25.15 26.98 32.42
C PHE A 209 25.53 25.97 33.53
N THR A 210 25.41 24.67 33.25
CA THR A 210 25.76 23.54 34.13
C THR A 210 26.86 22.68 33.49
N GLU A 211 27.55 21.85 34.28
CA GLU A 211 28.55 20.92 33.77
C GLU A 211 27.94 19.93 32.76
N CYS A 212 28.11 20.19 31.46
CA CYS A 212 27.68 19.28 30.39
C CYS A 212 28.67 18.11 30.27
N ARG A 213 28.18 16.88 30.48
CA ARG A 213 28.98 15.65 30.33
C ARG A 213 28.55 14.93 29.06
N ALA A 214 29.45 14.86 28.10
CA ALA A 214 29.24 14.08 26.89
C ALA A 214 29.85 12.69 27.05
N LEU A 215 29.08 11.67 26.64
CA LEU A 215 29.62 10.35 26.35
C LEU A 215 30.24 10.38 24.96
N VAL A 216 31.54 10.13 24.87
CA VAL A 216 32.31 10.01 23.63
C VAL A 216 32.62 8.54 23.40
N MET A 217 32.49 8.08 22.17
CA MET A 217 32.71 6.68 21.81
C MET A 217 33.69 6.60 20.64
N ILE A 218 34.70 5.74 20.75
CA ILE A 218 35.65 5.47 19.67
C ILE A 218 35.15 4.25 18.89
N MET A 219 35.10 4.36 17.57
CA MET A 219 34.73 3.25 16.69
C MET A 219 35.85 2.99 15.69
N GLU A 220 36.57 1.88 15.85
CA GLU A 220 37.63 1.48 14.91
C GLU A 220 37.09 0.78 13.66
N GLN A 221 35.88 0.21 13.73
CA GLN A 221 35.26 -0.54 12.63
C GLN A 221 34.18 0.28 11.91
N GLY A 222 34.59 0.91 10.79
CA GLY A 222 33.72 1.70 9.92
C GLY A 222 34.54 2.69 9.08
N LYS A 223 33.98 3.19 7.98
CA LYS A 223 34.73 4.09 7.06
C LYS A 223 34.88 5.55 7.56
N GLN A 224 34.42 5.89 8.77
CA GLN A 224 34.56 7.23 9.38
C GLN A 224 34.55 7.15 10.92
N ILE A 225 35.39 7.98 11.55
CA ILE A 225 35.38 8.25 13.01
C ILE A 225 34.23 9.24 13.27
N ASN A 226 33.19 8.82 13.98
CA ASN A 226 32.10 9.72 14.39
C ASN A 226 32.26 10.07 15.88
N LEU A 227 32.54 11.35 16.16
CA LEU A 227 32.35 11.93 17.49
C LEU A 227 30.84 12.14 17.69
N ALA A 228 30.18 11.21 18.38
CA ALA A 228 28.81 11.39 18.83
C ALA A 228 28.84 11.86 20.29
N GLY A 229 28.48 13.12 20.54
CA GLY A 229 28.23 13.63 21.89
C GLY A 229 26.76 13.44 22.24
N VAL A 230 26.48 12.73 23.34
CA VAL A 230 25.14 12.68 23.93
C VAL A 230 25.15 13.55 25.18
N ASN A 231 24.39 14.65 25.16
CA ASN A 231 24.20 15.53 26.30
C ASN A 231 23.29 14.84 27.34
N SER A 232 23.72 14.83 28.60
CA SER A 232 23.03 14.18 29.72
C SER A 232 21.75 14.89 30.18
N ASP A 233 21.44 16.07 29.65
CA ASP A 233 20.33 16.91 30.13
C ASP A 233 18.98 16.68 29.41
N LEU A 234 18.84 15.55 28.70
CA LEU A 234 17.58 15.10 28.09
C LEU A 234 17.03 13.85 28.80
N VAL A 235 16.62 14.01 30.07
CA VAL A 235 15.67 13.13 30.78
C VAL A 235 14.67 13.97 31.55
#